data_AF-A0A5X7JYJ4-F1
#
_entry.id   AF-A0A5X7JYJ4-F1
#
_cell.length_a   1.000
_cell.length_b   1.000
_cell.length_c   1.000
_cell.angle_alpha   90.00
_cell.angle_beta   90.00
_cell.angle_gamma   90.00
#
_symmetry.space_group_name_H-M   'P 1'
#
loop_
_entity.id
_entity.type
_entity.pdbx_description
1 polymer ?
#
loop_
_entity_poly.entity_id
_entity_poly.type
_entity_poly.pdbx_seq_one_letter_code
_entity_poly.pdbx_strand_id
1 'polypeptide(L)'
;MKHTVEVMIPEAEIKARIAELGRQITERYKDSGSEMVLVGLLRGSFMFMADLCREVQVPHEVDFMTASSYGSGMSTTRDVKILKDLDEDIRGKDVLIVEDIIDSGNTLSKVREILGLREPKSLAICTLLDKPSRREVDVPVEFVGFSIPDEFVVGYGIDYAQSYRHLPYVGKVVLLDE
;
A
#
# COMPACT_ATOMS: atom_id res chain seq x y z
N MET A 1 17.83 -10.56 18.10
CA MET A 1 17.84 -9.43 19.05
C MET A 1 16.54 -9.42 19.82
N LYS A 2 16.58 -9.22 21.14
CA LYS A 2 15.37 -9.04 21.94
C LYS A 2 14.74 -7.69 21.55
N HIS A 3 13.42 -7.65 21.46
CA HIS A 3 12.69 -6.43 21.11
C HIS A 3 11.30 -6.44 21.76
N THR A 4 10.73 -5.26 21.93
CA THR A 4 9.32 -5.05 22.29
C THR A 4 8.58 -4.40 21.12
N VAL A 5 7.26 -4.49 21.14
CA VAL A 5 6.38 -3.80 20.19
C VAL A 5 5.50 -2.85 20.99
N GLU A 6 5.69 -1.56 20.78
CA GLU A 6 4.91 -0.49 21.41
C GLU A 6 3.84 0.02 20.44
N VAL A 7 2.62 0.27 20.93
CA VAL A 7 1.54 0.78 20.06
C VAL A 7 1.92 2.17 19.55
N MET A 8 1.99 2.34 18.22
CA MET A 8 2.25 3.62 17.56
C MET A 8 0.96 4.23 17.01
N ILE A 9 0.12 3.42 16.35
CA ILE A 9 -1.18 3.84 15.82
C ILE A 9 -2.23 2.82 16.28
N PRO A 10 -3.13 3.20 17.21
CA PRO A 10 -4.17 2.31 17.71
C PRO A 10 -5.16 1.87 16.62
N GLU A 11 -5.75 0.68 16.80
CA GLU A 11 -6.77 0.11 15.89
C GLU A 11 -7.92 1.10 15.60
N ALA A 12 -8.39 1.81 16.63
CA ALA A 12 -9.50 2.75 16.50
C ALA A 12 -9.14 3.94 15.58
N GLU A 13 -7.90 4.42 15.62
CA GLU A 13 -7.42 5.49 14.74
C GLU A 13 -7.28 5.01 13.30
N ILE A 14 -6.78 3.78 13.11
CA ILE A 14 -6.70 3.14 11.79
C ILE A 14 -8.10 3.05 11.18
N LYS A 15 -9.08 2.48 11.90
CA LYS A 15 -10.46 2.36 11.43
C LYS A 15 -11.08 3.71 11.06
N ALA A 16 -10.91 4.72 11.92
CA ALA A 16 -11.42 6.06 11.64
C ALA A 16 -10.77 6.68 10.40
N ARG A 17 -9.46 6.49 10.22
CA ARG A 17 -8.74 7.00 9.05
C ARG A 17 -9.16 6.30 7.77
N ILE A 18 -9.36 4.99 7.79
CA ILE A 18 -9.80 4.21 6.62
C ILE A 18 -11.20 4.62 6.19
N ALA A 19 -12.14 4.83 7.13
CA ALA A 19 -13.46 5.36 6.80
C ALA A 19 -13.37 6.73 6.11
N GLU A 20 -12.48 7.61 6.57
CA GLU A 20 -12.23 8.89 5.91
C GLU A 20 -11.63 8.72 4.50
N LEU A 21 -10.64 7.84 4.33
CA LEU A 21 -10.08 7.53 3.01
C LEU A 21 -11.15 6.98 2.06
N GLY A 22 -12.00 6.06 2.53
CA GLY A 22 -13.11 5.51 1.76
C GLY A 22 -14.07 6.60 1.26
N ARG A 23 -14.40 7.59 2.10
CA ARG A 23 -15.18 8.77 1.68
C ARG A 23 -14.47 9.61 0.62
N GLN A 24 -13.18 9.88 0.80
CA GLN A 24 -12.39 10.67 -0.15
C GLN A 24 -12.30 9.99 -1.52
N ILE A 25 -12.05 8.68 -1.54
CA ILE A 25 -12.00 7.86 -2.75
C ILE A 25 -13.38 7.81 -3.41
N THR A 26 -14.43 7.56 -2.63
CA THR A 26 -15.81 7.55 -3.13
C THR A 26 -16.15 8.86 -3.83
N GLU A 27 -15.89 10.00 -3.17
CA GLU A 27 -16.15 11.32 -3.73
C GLU A 27 -15.35 11.57 -5.02
N ARG A 28 -14.11 11.10 -5.09
CA ARG A 28 -13.23 11.26 -6.25
C ARG A 28 -13.71 10.50 -7.49
N TYR A 29 -14.41 9.38 -7.31
CA TYR A 29 -14.74 8.42 -8.38
C TYR A 29 -16.24 8.24 -8.64
N LYS A 30 -17.14 8.72 -7.77
CA LYS A 30 -18.60 8.53 -7.90
C LYS A 30 -19.18 8.95 -9.27
N ASP A 31 -18.62 10.00 -9.87
CA ASP A 31 -19.08 10.56 -11.15
C ASP A 31 -18.16 10.20 -12.31
N SER A 32 -17.23 9.23 -12.11
CA SER A 32 -16.28 8.86 -13.15
C SER A 32 -16.98 8.22 -14.36
N GLY A 33 -18.01 7.42 -14.13
CA GLY A 33 -18.68 6.64 -15.19
C GLY A 33 -17.80 5.55 -15.81
N SER A 34 -16.70 5.17 -15.16
CA SER A 34 -15.88 4.00 -15.51
C SER A 34 -15.97 2.94 -14.42
N GLU A 35 -15.66 1.70 -14.79
CA GLU A 35 -15.42 0.62 -13.82
C GLU A 35 -14.15 0.92 -13.03
N MET A 36 -14.14 0.50 -11.75
CA MET A 36 -13.02 0.71 -10.84
C MET A 36 -12.41 -0.64 -10.43
N VAL A 37 -11.08 -0.69 -10.33
CA VAL A 37 -10.33 -1.83 -9.79
C VAL A 37 -9.44 -1.37 -8.66
N LEU A 38 -9.59 -1.99 -7.49
CA LEU A 38 -8.65 -1.86 -6.39
C LEU A 38 -7.57 -2.95 -6.55
N VAL A 39 -6.30 -2.55 -6.56
CA VAL A 39 -5.17 -3.47 -6.72
C VAL A 39 -4.34 -3.48 -5.44
N GLY A 40 -4.45 -4.55 -4.64
CA GLY A 40 -3.66 -4.72 -3.43
C GLY A 40 -2.26 -5.29 -3.72
N LEU A 41 -1.20 -4.63 -3.24
CA LEU A 41 0.16 -5.16 -3.33
C LEU A 41 0.47 -6.11 -2.19
N LEU A 42 0.62 -7.40 -2.54
CA LEU A 42 0.84 -8.45 -1.55
C LEU A 42 2.30 -8.47 -1.05
N ARG A 43 2.53 -8.87 0.21
CA ARG A 43 1.53 -9.39 1.17
C ARG A 43 1.03 -8.35 2.16
N GLY A 44 1.72 -7.24 2.32
CA GLY A 44 1.51 -6.33 3.44
C GLY A 44 0.15 -5.62 3.43
N SER A 45 -0.31 -5.23 2.24
CA SER A 45 -1.54 -4.44 2.10
C SER A 45 -2.84 -5.18 2.43
N PHE A 46 -2.87 -6.52 2.53
CA PHE A 46 -4.12 -7.28 2.50
C PHE A 46 -5.12 -6.93 3.62
N MET A 47 -4.64 -6.56 4.81
CA MET A 47 -5.49 -6.12 5.92
C MET A 47 -6.10 -4.75 5.64
N PHE A 48 -5.25 -3.79 5.25
CA PHE A 48 -5.69 -2.46 4.85
C PHE A 48 -6.65 -2.50 3.66
N MET A 49 -6.33 -3.29 2.64
CA MET A 49 -7.15 -3.52 1.46
C MET A 49 -8.55 -4.04 1.83
N ALA A 50 -8.61 -5.04 2.73
CA ALA A 50 -9.88 -5.62 3.15
C ALA A 50 -10.78 -4.63 3.90
N ASP A 51 -10.20 -3.75 4.70
CA ASP A 51 -10.95 -2.70 5.40
C ASP A 51 -11.33 -1.55 4.45
N LEU A 52 -10.40 -1.11 3.61
CA LEU A 52 -10.61 0.00 2.67
C LEU A 52 -11.68 -0.32 1.63
N CYS A 53 -11.67 -1.51 1.02
CA CYS A 53 -12.62 -1.86 -0.02
C CYS A 53 -14.08 -1.86 0.48
N ARG A 54 -14.31 -2.13 1.78
CA ARG A 54 -15.64 -2.03 2.39
C ARG A 54 -16.13 -0.59 2.57
N GLU A 55 -15.21 0.36 2.72
CA GLU A 55 -15.52 1.79 2.92
C GLU A 55 -15.68 2.56 1.60
N VAL A 56 -15.18 2.03 0.48
CA VAL A 56 -15.33 2.64 -0.86
C VAL A 56 -16.72 2.30 -1.41
N GLN A 57 -17.59 3.32 -1.54
CA GLN A 57 -18.99 3.18 -1.96
C GLN A 57 -19.21 3.39 -3.47
N VAL A 58 -18.22 3.06 -4.29
CA VAL A 58 -18.33 2.96 -5.74
C VAL A 58 -18.21 1.49 -6.11
N PRO A 59 -19.03 0.92 -7.02
CA PRO A 59 -18.85 -0.45 -7.47
C PRO A 59 -17.44 -0.66 -8.01
N HIS A 60 -16.74 -1.68 -7.50
CA HIS A 60 -15.36 -1.95 -7.87
C HIS A 60 -15.05 -3.45 -7.85
N GLU A 61 -14.07 -3.84 -8.63
CA GLU A 61 -13.39 -5.13 -8.58
C GLU A 61 -12.19 -5.05 -7.62
N VAL A 62 -11.74 -6.22 -7.14
CA VAL A 62 -10.56 -6.35 -6.27
C VAL A 62 -9.62 -7.37 -6.88
N ASP A 63 -8.38 -6.97 -7.09
CA ASP A 63 -7.31 -7.85 -7.58
C ASP A 63 -6.03 -7.63 -6.76
N PHE A 64 -5.08 -8.55 -6.89
CA PHE A 64 -3.83 -8.57 -6.14
C PHE A 64 -2.64 -8.82 -7.05
N MET A 65 -1.60 -8.01 -6.88
CA MET A 65 -0.31 -8.18 -7.54
C MET A 65 0.77 -8.50 -6.50
N THR A 66 1.72 -9.37 -6.86
CA THR A 66 2.93 -9.58 -6.06
C THR A 66 4.16 -9.16 -6.86
N ALA A 67 4.90 -8.21 -6.31
CA ALA A 67 6.15 -7.69 -6.87
C ALA A 67 7.31 -7.99 -5.92
N SER A 68 8.45 -8.43 -6.45
CA SER A 68 9.69 -8.58 -5.69
C SER A 68 10.81 -7.76 -6.34
N SER A 69 11.53 -6.96 -5.55
CA SER A 69 12.74 -6.30 -6.02
C SER A 69 13.84 -7.34 -6.29
N TYR A 70 14.59 -7.21 -7.40
CA TYR A 70 15.78 -8.05 -7.59
C TYR A 70 16.85 -7.68 -6.56
N GLY A 71 17.30 -8.67 -5.78
CA GLY A 71 18.26 -8.46 -4.69
C GLY A 71 19.69 -8.17 -5.17
N SER A 72 20.30 -7.15 -4.54
CA SER A 72 21.74 -6.95 -4.27
C SER A 72 22.79 -7.30 -5.35
N GLY A 73 22.46 -7.17 -6.63
CA GLY A 73 23.43 -7.11 -7.71
C GLY A 73 23.86 -5.66 -7.95
N MET A 74 25.13 -5.44 -8.28
CA MET A 74 25.76 -4.13 -8.53
C MET A 74 25.27 -3.47 -9.85
N SER A 75 23.96 -3.50 -10.11
CA SER A 75 23.30 -2.89 -11.25
C SER A 75 22.21 -1.95 -10.76
N THR A 76 22.33 -0.68 -11.14
CA THR A 76 21.47 0.45 -10.74
C THR A 76 20.04 0.38 -11.31
N THR A 77 19.73 -0.60 -12.14
CA THR A 77 18.35 -0.95 -12.52
C THR A 77 17.76 -1.84 -11.45
N ARG A 78 17.13 -1.24 -10.43
CA ARG A 78 16.30 -1.93 -9.44
C ARG A 78 15.01 -2.41 -10.12
N ASP A 79 15.16 -3.38 -11.02
CA ASP A 79 14.02 -3.97 -11.71
C ASP A 79 13.11 -4.67 -10.68
N VAL A 80 11.82 -4.67 -10.98
CA VAL A 80 10.82 -5.38 -10.18
C VAL A 80 10.40 -6.62 -10.97
N LYS A 81 10.46 -7.78 -10.32
CA LYS A 81 9.89 -9.01 -10.85
C LYS A 81 8.44 -9.14 -10.42
N ILE A 82 7.53 -9.27 -11.37
CA ILE A 82 6.15 -9.66 -11.09
C ILE A 82 6.13 -11.17 -10.84
N LEU A 83 5.72 -11.58 -9.63
CA LEU A 83 5.58 -12.97 -9.22
C LEU A 83 4.16 -13.48 -9.46
N LYS A 84 3.17 -12.63 -9.19
CA LYS A 84 1.78 -12.81 -9.58
C LYS A 84 1.31 -11.50 -10.20
N ASP A 85 0.79 -11.60 -11.40
CA ASP A 85 0.16 -10.48 -12.10
C ASP A 85 -1.35 -10.41 -11.79
N LEU A 86 -1.99 -9.33 -12.22
CA LEU A 86 -3.43 -9.15 -12.24
C LEU A 86 -4.09 -10.25 -13.09
N ASP A 87 -5.22 -10.73 -12.62
CA ASP A 87 -6.07 -11.67 -13.37
C ASP A 87 -7.00 -10.90 -14.32
N GLU A 88 -7.43 -9.68 -13.94
CA GLU A 88 -8.36 -8.85 -14.71
C GLU A 88 -7.66 -7.79 -15.59
N ASP A 89 -8.32 -7.44 -16.71
CA ASP A 89 -7.90 -6.30 -17.53
C ASP A 89 -8.28 -4.97 -16.85
N ILE A 90 -7.36 -4.01 -16.91
CA ILE A 90 -7.51 -2.67 -16.33
C ILE A 90 -7.59 -1.56 -17.37
N ARG A 91 -7.54 -1.89 -18.66
CA ARG A 91 -7.59 -0.91 -19.74
C ARG A 91 -8.88 -0.08 -19.67
N GLY A 92 -8.74 1.25 -19.68
CA GLY A 92 -9.88 2.16 -19.59
C GLY A 92 -10.62 2.19 -18.24
N LYS A 93 -10.18 1.41 -17.25
CA LYS A 93 -10.74 1.41 -15.88
C LYS A 93 -10.05 2.46 -15.00
N ASP A 94 -10.72 2.88 -13.93
CA ASP A 94 -10.07 3.62 -12.84
C ASP A 94 -9.37 2.64 -11.91
N VAL A 95 -8.06 2.81 -11.73
CA VAL A 95 -7.25 1.89 -10.93
C VAL A 95 -6.73 2.60 -9.68
N LEU A 96 -6.97 1.99 -8.52
CA LEU A 96 -6.39 2.41 -7.25
C LEU A 96 -5.46 1.33 -6.73
N ILE A 97 -4.16 1.61 -6.73
CA ILE A 97 -3.16 0.75 -6.08
C ILE A 97 -3.27 0.96 -4.58
N VAL A 98 -3.35 -0.13 -3.81
CA VAL A 98 -3.45 -0.12 -2.35
C VAL A 98 -2.18 -0.77 -1.76
N GLU A 99 -1.41 0.03 -1.01
CA GLU A 99 -0.12 -0.34 -0.41
C GLU A 99 -0.18 -0.20 1.12
N ASP A 100 0.58 -1.02 1.85
CA ASP A 100 0.69 -0.89 3.31
C ASP A 100 1.62 0.25 3.74
N ILE A 101 2.80 0.34 3.12
CA ILE A 101 3.80 1.35 3.47
C ILE A 101 4.64 1.79 2.27
N ILE A 102 4.78 3.11 2.09
CA ILE A 102 5.71 3.65 1.09
C ILE A 102 6.96 4.19 1.78
N ASP A 103 8.07 3.53 1.50
CA ASP A 103 9.40 3.87 2.00
C ASP A 103 10.19 4.63 0.91
N SER A 104 11.16 3.97 0.26
CA SER A 104 11.92 4.56 -0.85
C SER A 104 11.10 4.93 -2.09
N GLY A 105 9.93 4.31 -2.28
CA GLY A 105 9.05 4.49 -3.43
C GLY A 105 9.45 3.71 -4.70
N ASN A 106 10.61 3.04 -4.72
CA ASN A 106 11.13 2.39 -5.94
C ASN A 106 10.22 1.30 -6.50
N THR A 107 9.81 0.33 -5.66
CA THR A 107 8.95 -0.77 -6.09
C THR A 107 7.62 -0.23 -6.61
N LEU A 108 7.01 0.69 -5.88
CA LEU A 108 5.73 1.29 -6.23
C LEU A 108 5.80 2.12 -7.52
N SER A 109 6.90 2.87 -7.72
CA SER A 109 7.18 3.60 -8.97
C SER A 109 7.16 2.65 -10.17
N LYS A 110 7.83 1.49 -10.06
CA LYS A 110 7.87 0.48 -11.12
C LYS A 110 6.55 -0.24 -11.33
N VAL A 111 5.83 -0.57 -10.26
CA VAL A 111 4.48 -1.12 -10.37
C VAL A 111 3.55 -0.13 -11.07
N ARG A 112 3.60 1.16 -10.70
CA ARG A 112 2.83 2.22 -11.34
C ARG A 112 3.18 2.36 -12.83
N GLU A 113 4.46 2.29 -13.20
CA GLU A 113 4.91 2.29 -14.59
C GLU A 113 4.32 1.10 -15.38
N ILE A 114 4.43 -0.12 -14.83
CA ILE A 114 3.92 -1.35 -15.45
C ILE A 114 2.40 -1.28 -15.66
N LEU A 115 1.65 -0.85 -14.65
CA LEU A 115 0.19 -0.73 -14.75
C LEU A 115 -0.22 0.41 -15.69
N GLY A 116 0.55 1.50 -15.75
CA GLY A 116 0.31 2.61 -16.68
C GLY A 116 0.42 2.20 -18.15
N LEU A 117 1.31 1.25 -18.49
CA LEU A 117 1.44 0.70 -19.84
C LEU A 117 0.20 -0.08 -20.31
N ARG A 118 -0.70 -0.44 -19.39
CA ARG A 118 -1.98 -1.10 -19.72
C ARG A 118 -3.10 -0.11 -20.05
N GLU A 119 -2.78 1.19 -20.09
CA GLU A 119 -3.69 2.27 -20.46
C GLU A 119 -4.99 2.31 -19.60
N PRO A 120 -4.89 2.33 -18.26
CA PRO A 120 -6.04 2.63 -17.42
C PRO A 120 -6.53 4.05 -17.69
N LYS A 121 -7.82 4.32 -17.44
CA LYS A 121 -8.38 5.67 -17.53
C LYS A 121 -7.76 6.61 -16.50
N SER A 122 -7.56 6.10 -15.29
CA SER A 122 -6.80 6.79 -14.26
C SER A 122 -6.04 5.79 -13.39
N LEU A 123 -4.93 6.24 -12.80
CA LEU A 123 -4.09 5.43 -11.92
C LEU A 123 -3.70 6.27 -10.71
N ALA A 124 -4.22 5.89 -9.55
CA ALA A 124 -3.96 6.52 -8.26
C ALA A 124 -3.38 5.52 -7.26
N ILE A 125 -2.79 6.04 -6.19
CA ILE A 125 -2.19 5.28 -5.10
C ILE A 125 -2.83 5.68 -3.78
N CYS A 126 -3.20 4.67 -3.00
CA CYS A 126 -3.56 4.78 -1.61
C CYS A 126 -2.59 3.96 -0.75
N THR A 127 -1.96 4.60 0.24
CA THR A 127 -1.12 3.92 1.22
C THR A 127 -1.66 4.09 2.63
N LEU A 128 -1.53 3.06 3.47
CA LEU A 128 -1.79 3.21 4.89
C LEU A 128 -0.72 4.07 5.55
N LEU A 129 0.56 3.73 5.35
CA LEU A 129 1.69 4.44 5.96
C LEU A 129 2.56 5.09 4.89
N ASP A 130 3.06 6.28 5.18
CA ASP A 130 4.00 6.98 4.34
C ASP A 130 5.21 7.47 5.14
N LYS A 131 6.42 7.27 4.59
CA LYS A 131 7.70 7.75 5.14
C LYS A 131 8.35 8.74 4.18
N PRO A 132 7.89 10.00 4.11
CA PRO A 132 8.44 10.99 3.19
C PRO A 132 9.95 11.19 3.30
N SER A 133 10.52 11.08 4.50
CA SER A 133 11.95 11.26 4.76
C SER A 133 12.85 10.20 4.11
N ARG A 134 12.28 9.09 3.62
CA ARG A 134 13.02 8.01 2.96
C ARG A 134 12.83 7.95 1.46
N ARG A 135 12.10 8.91 0.88
CA ARG A 135 11.80 8.91 -0.53
C ARG A 135 13.08 9.05 -1.36
N GLU A 136 13.29 8.12 -2.29
CA GLU A 136 14.40 8.16 -3.25
C GLU A 136 13.93 8.48 -4.67
N VAL A 137 12.65 8.21 -4.97
CA VAL A 137 12.02 8.50 -6.26
C VAL A 137 10.69 9.22 -6.05
N ASP A 138 10.37 10.17 -6.92
CA ASP A 138 9.08 10.84 -6.84
C ASP A 138 7.96 9.90 -7.33
N VAL A 139 6.97 9.66 -6.46
CA VAL A 139 5.79 8.86 -6.75
C VAL A 139 4.59 9.63 -6.22
N PRO A 140 3.66 10.08 -7.09
CA PRO A 140 2.46 10.75 -6.64
C PRO A 140 1.61 9.78 -5.82
N VAL A 141 1.20 10.20 -4.62
CA VAL A 141 0.33 9.44 -3.72
C VAL A 141 -0.88 10.30 -3.42
N GLU A 142 -2.03 9.91 -3.96
CA GLU A 142 -3.26 10.68 -3.86
C GLU A 142 -3.93 10.53 -2.50
N PHE A 143 -3.76 9.38 -1.84
CA PHE A 143 -4.43 9.06 -0.58
C PHE A 143 -3.44 8.48 0.43
N VAL A 144 -3.16 9.23 1.51
CA VAL A 144 -2.24 8.81 2.57
C VAL A 144 -3.00 8.60 3.87
N GLY A 145 -2.93 7.41 4.46
CA GLY A 145 -3.46 7.13 5.79
C GLY A 145 -2.74 7.96 6.86
N PHE A 146 -1.47 7.64 7.10
CA PHE A 146 -0.64 8.27 8.12
C PHE A 146 0.77 8.54 7.59
N SER A 147 1.23 9.77 7.73
CA SER A 147 2.66 10.09 7.56
C SER A 147 3.38 9.80 8.88
N ILE A 148 4.39 8.93 8.84
CA ILE A 148 5.17 8.51 10.01
C ILE A 148 6.65 8.85 9.83
N PRO A 149 7.41 9.06 10.93
CA PRO A 149 8.86 9.14 10.88
C PRO A 149 9.49 7.81 10.42
N ASP A 150 10.80 7.82 10.17
CA ASP A 150 11.51 6.58 9.86
C ASP A 150 11.68 5.69 11.09
N GLU A 151 10.62 4.96 11.40
CA GLU A 151 10.54 4.03 12.52
C GLU A 151 10.33 2.62 12.00
N PHE A 152 10.91 1.62 12.68
CA PHE A 152 10.68 0.24 12.31
C PHE A 152 9.30 -0.21 12.85
N VAL A 153 8.36 -0.49 11.95
CA VAL A 153 6.95 -0.72 12.28
C VAL A 153 6.47 -2.11 11.85
N VAL A 154 5.51 -2.65 12.59
CA VAL A 154 4.85 -3.94 12.34
C VAL A 154 3.36 -3.86 12.67
N GLY A 155 2.60 -4.87 12.28
CA GLY A 155 1.17 -4.95 12.57
C GLY A 155 0.30 -4.44 11.44
N TYR A 156 -0.98 -4.76 11.52
CA TYR A 156 -2.00 -4.42 10.54
C TYR A 156 -1.60 -4.79 9.09
N GLY A 157 -1.02 -5.98 8.94
CA GLY A 157 -0.51 -6.49 7.66
C GLY A 157 0.99 -6.37 7.49
N ILE A 158 1.65 -5.42 8.15
CA ILE A 158 3.10 -5.18 8.05
C ILE A 158 3.84 -6.20 8.94
N ASP A 159 4.97 -6.73 8.46
CA ASP A 159 5.74 -7.76 9.19
C ASP A 159 7.15 -7.35 9.59
N TYR A 160 7.65 -8.09 10.57
CA TYR A 160 9.07 -8.31 10.77
C TYR A 160 9.33 -9.81 10.70
N ALA A 161 10.13 -10.26 9.73
CA ALA A 161 10.47 -11.67 9.51
C ALA A 161 9.22 -12.59 9.48
N GLN A 162 8.19 -12.18 8.74
CA GLN A 162 6.87 -12.83 8.60
C GLN A 162 6.03 -12.89 9.88
N SER A 163 6.47 -12.26 10.97
CA SER A 163 5.73 -12.17 12.23
C SER A 163 4.95 -10.86 12.33
N TYR A 164 4.07 -10.74 13.33
CA TYR A 164 3.34 -9.53 13.74
C TYR A 164 2.24 -8.99 12.83
N ARG A 165 2.08 -9.47 11.59
CA ARG A 165 1.01 -8.98 10.68
C ARG A 165 -0.36 -8.90 11.36
N HIS A 166 -0.72 -9.94 12.12
CA HIS A 166 -2.02 -10.13 12.79
C HIS A 166 -2.37 -9.09 13.87
N LEU A 167 -1.44 -8.23 14.30
CA LEU A 167 -1.76 -7.20 15.28
C LEU A 167 -2.78 -6.21 14.69
N PRO A 168 -3.82 -5.81 15.43
CA PRO A 168 -4.87 -4.93 14.89
C PRO A 168 -4.46 -3.45 14.86
N TYR A 169 -3.24 -3.13 15.27
CA TYR A 169 -2.66 -1.80 15.37
C TYR A 169 -1.31 -1.77 14.66
N VAL A 170 -0.80 -0.57 14.36
CA VAL A 170 0.59 -0.39 13.91
C VAL A 170 1.45 -0.18 15.16
N GLY A 171 2.45 -1.04 15.33
CA GLY A 171 3.37 -1.00 16.46
C GLY A 171 4.79 -0.63 16.03
N LYS A 172 5.48 0.15 16.86
CA LYS A 172 6.91 0.43 16.76
C LYS A 172 7.70 -0.71 17.39
N VAL A 173 8.68 -1.23 16.67
CA VAL A 173 9.65 -2.19 17.21
C VAL A 173 10.74 -1.42 17.94
N VAL A 174 10.91 -1.71 19.23
CA VAL A 174 11.98 -1.15 20.06
C VAL A 174 12.98 -2.25 20.35
N LEU A 175 14.21 -2.08 19.86
CA LEU A 175 15.30 -3.02 20.15
C LEU A 175 15.71 -2.85 21.62
N LEU A 176 15.85 -3.97 22.32
CA LEU A 176 16.37 -3.97 23.69
C LEU A 176 17.88 -4.14 23.62
N ASP A 177 18.61 -3.25 24.28
CA ASP A 177 20.03 -3.46 24.57
C ASP A 177 20.18 -4.74 25.41
N GLU A 178 21.22 -5.54 25.12
CA GLU A 178 21.46 -6.85 25.78
C GLU A 178 21.64 -6.76 27.30
#